data_AF-A0A6M0FQ49-F1
#
_entry.id   AF-A0A6M0FQ49-F1
#
_cell.length_a   1.000
_cell.length_b   1.000
_cell.length_c   1.000
_cell.angle_alpha   90.00
_cell.angle_beta   90.00
_cell.angle_gamma   90.00
#
_symmetry.space_group_name_H-M   'P 1'
#
loop_
_entity.id
_entity.type
_entity.pdbx_description
1 polymer ?
#
loop_
_entity_poly.entity_id
_entity_poly.type
_entity_poly.pdbx_seq_one_letter_code
_entity_poly.pdbx_strand_id
1 'polypeptide(L)'
;MDRHKRTADIDSVFWQQWQEHQDYLYHCCIKWMGGNPTQAEDALSMAMLKAREKIQQSTKAIENFKAWLLKLTYNLCMDLFKQRTLYDLEVEDVDSVISNGVSQEESPILAAT
;
A
#
# COMPACT_ATOMS: atom_id res chain seq x y z
N MET A 1 -7.38 36.91 -1.44
CA MET A 1 -6.40 35.91 -0.96
C MET A 1 -6.30 34.79 -1.98
N ASP A 2 -5.16 34.65 -2.63
CA ASP A 2 -4.92 33.66 -3.68
C ASP A 2 -4.98 32.22 -3.18
N ARG A 3 -5.77 31.38 -3.85
CA ARG A 3 -5.94 29.95 -3.55
C ARG A 3 -4.59 29.21 -3.53
N HIS A 4 -3.68 29.56 -4.45
CA HIS A 4 -2.34 28.99 -4.57
C HIS A 4 -1.45 29.28 -3.35
N LYS A 5 -1.62 30.44 -2.71
CA LYS A 5 -0.84 30.81 -1.51
C LYS A 5 -1.28 29.98 -0.30
N ARG A 6 -2.59 29.70 -0.19
CA ARG A 6 -3.14 28.85 0.88
C ARG A 6 -2.66 27.40 0.76
N THR A 7 -2.62 26.83 -0.45
CA THR A 7 -2.17 25.45 -0.65
C THR A 7 -0.69 25.27 -0.36
N ALA A 8 0.14 26.24 -0.75
CA ALA A 8 1.58 26.21 -0.45
C ALA A 8 1.86 26.25 1.06
N ASP A 9 1.08 27.03 1.81
CA ASP A 9 1.17 27.14 3.27
C ASP A 9 0.72 25.86 3.99
N ILE A 10 -0.33 25.20 3.49
CA ILE A 10 -0.77 23.90 4.02
C ILE A 10 0.27 22.81 3.76
N ASP A 11 0.86 22.80 2.56
CA ASP A 11 1.88 21.80 2.21
C ASP A 11 3.16 21.98 3.06
N SER A 12 3.61 23.21 3.32
CA SER A 12 4.79 23.43 4.14
C SER A 12 4.59 22.98 5.59
N VAL A 13 3.44 23.32 6.19
CA VAL A 13 3.08 22.88 7.55
C VAL A 13 2.96 21.36 7.62
N PHE A 14 2.36 20.74 6.59
CA PHE A 14 2.29 19.27 6.50
C PHE A 14 3.68 18.64 6.51
N TRP A 15 4.59 19.09 5.64
CA TRP A 15 5.92 18.49 5.53
C TRP A 15 6.73 18.64 6.80
N GLN A 16 6.64 19.79 7.47
CA GLN A 16 7.28 20.01 8.76
C GLN A 16 6.81 18.98 9.80
N GLN A 17 5.48 18.82 9.94
CA GLN A 17 4.91 17.90 10.91
C GLN A 17 5.12 16.42 10.53
N TRP A 18 5.11 16.11 9.25
CA TRP A 18 5.41 14.76 8.76
C TRP A 18 6.84 14.36 9.09
N GLN A 19 7.82 15.21 8.77
CA GLN A 19 9.24 14.94 9.03
C GLN A 19 9.51 14.75 10.53
N GLU A 20 8.86 15.52 11.40
CA GLU A 20 8.98 15.40 12.86
C GLU A 20 8.55 14.01 13.37
N HIS A 21 7.61 13.35 12.69
CA HIS A 21 7.02 12.09 13.13
C HIS A 21 7.37 10.88 12.25
N GLN A 22 8.01 11.09 11.10
CA GLN A 22 8.28 10.07 10.10
C GLN A 22 9.06 8.89 10.70
N ASP A 23 10.12 9.16 11.46
CA ASP A 23 10.96 8.14 12.07
C ASP A 23 10.17 7.29 13.08
N TYR A 24 9.34 7.94 13.90
CA TYR A 24 8.48 7.24 14.85
C TYR A 24 7.44 6.36 14.12
N LEU A 25 6.81 6.89 13.07
CA LEU A 25 5.84 6.17 12.26
C LEU A 25 6.47 4.98 11.54
N TYR A 26 7.70 5.13 11.04
CA TYR A 26 8.44 4.03 10.42
C TYR A 26 8.62 2.86 11.40
N HIS A 27 9.08 3.12 12.62
CA HIS A 27 9.22 2.08 13.65
C HIS A 27 7.88 1.44 14.02
N CYS A 28 6.78 2.19 13.99
CA CYS A 28 5.44 1.64 14.14
C CYS A 28 5.06 0.73 12.97
N CYS A 29 5.29 1.16 11.73
CA CYS A 29 5.07 0.34 10.53
C CYS A 29 5.85 -0.97 10.58
N ILE A 30 7.13 -0.95 11.01
CA ILE A 30 7.93 -2.16 11.20
C ILE A 30 7.22 -3.15 12.14
N LYS A 31 6.74 -2.65 13.29
CA LYS A 31 6.03 -3.49 14.28
C LYS A 31 4.72 -4.05 13.71
N TRP A 32 3.98 -3.26 12.95
CA TRP A 32 2.68 -3.65 12.41
C TRP A 32 2.76 -4.55 11.17
N MET A 33 3.82 -4.41 10.37
CA MET A 33 4.07 -5.22 9.17
C MET A 33 4.90 -6.48 9.48
N GLY A 34 4.79 -7.01 10.70
CA GLY A 34 5.46 -8.26 11.10
C GLY A 34 6.99 -8.20 11.08
N GLY A 35 7.58 -7.01 11.23
CA GLY A 35 9.03 -6.82 11.20
C GLY A 35 9.63 -6.71 9.80
N ASN A 36 8.82 -6.67 8.73
CA ASN A 36 9.32 -6.57 7.37
C ASN A 36 9.63 -5.10 6.98
N PRO A 37 10.91 -4.73 6.75
CA PRO A 37 11.28 -3.35 6.45
C PRO A 37 10.76 -2.83 5.12
N THR A 38 10.81 -3.64 4.07
CA THR A 38 10.29 -3.26 2.74
C THR A 38 8.81 -2.93 2.79
N GLN A 39 8.02 -3.80 3.43
CA GLN A 39 6.58 -3.57 3.58
C GLN A 39 6.28 -2.35 4.47
N ALA A 40 7.11 -2.09 5.47
CA ALA A 40 6.96 -0.92 6.33
C ALA A 40 7.26 0.38 5.58
N GLU A 41 8.28 0.40 4.72
CA GLU A 41 8.61 1.54 3.85
C GLU A 41 7.47 1.83 2.86
N ASP A 42 6.92 0.79 2.23
CA ASP A 42 5.77 0.89 1.33
C ASP A 42 4.54 1.44 2.07
N ALA A 43 4.22 0.87 3.24
CA ALA A 43 3.10 1.31 4.07
C ALA A 43 3.25 2.76 4.52
N LEU A 44 4.46 3.18 4.92
CA LEU A 44 4.74 4.55 5.33
C LEU A 44 4.58 5.53 4.14
N SER A 45 5.08 5.15 2.97
CA SER A 45 4.96 5.94 1.74
C SER A 45 3.50 6.11 1.31
N MET A 46 2.70 5.05 1.39
CA MET A 46 1.26 5.13 1.13
C MET A 46 0.53 5.97 2.18
N ALA A 47 0.92 5.87 3.47
CA ALA A 47 0.35 6.70 4.53
C ALA A 47 0.61 8.19 4.29
N MET A 48 1.81 8.55 3.84
CA MET A 48 2.18 9.91 3.49
C MET A 48 1.26 10.51 2.42
N LEU A 49 1.07 9.79 1.31
CA LEU A 49 0.23 10.24 0.20
C LEU A 49 -1.23 10.43 0.65
N LYS A 50 -1.76 9.45 1.40
CA LYS A 50 -3.13 9.47 1.92
C LYS A 50 -3.34 10.57 2.96
N ALA A 51 -2.35 10.84 3.80
CA ALA A 51 -2.39 11.93 4.77
C ALA A 51 -2.42 13.30 4.08
N ARG A 52 -1.54 13.52 3.10
CA ARG A 52 -1.50 14.77 2.34
C ARG A 52 -2.81 15.02 1.59
N GLU A 53 -3.35 13.99 0.93
CA GLU A 53 -4.65 14.08 0.25
C GLU A 53 -5.77 14.47 1.23
N LYS A 54 -5.86 13.79 2.38
CA LYS A 54 -6.90 14.06 3.39
C LYS A 54 -6.82 15.47 3.96
N ILE A 55 -5.62 16.02 4.14
CA ILE A 55 -5.43 17.39 4.63
C ILE A 55 -5.91 18.41 3.59
N GLN A 56 -5.58 18.20 2.32
CA GLN A 56 -6.03 19.08 1.23
C GLN A 56 -7.55 19.08 1.06
N GLN A 57 -8.20 17.95 1.36
CA GLN A 57 -9.66 17.80 1.29
C GLN A 57 -10.37 18.23 2.59
N SER A 58 -9.65 18.34 3.71
CA SER A 58 -10.26 18.66 5.01
C SER A 58 -10.65 20.13 5.09
N THR A 59 -11.91 20.37 5.50
CA THR A 59 -12.40 21.71 5.84
C THR A 59 -12.21 22.04 7.33
N LYS A 60 -11.82 21.04 8.14
CA LYS A 60 -11.63 21.17 9.59
C LYS A 60 -10.14 21.15 9.93
N ALA A 61 -9.78 21.94 10.94
CA ALA A 61 -8.46 21.90 11.54
C ALA A 61 -8.23 20.54 12.22
N ILE A 62 -7.01 20.02 12.08
CA ILE A 62 -6.58 18.81 12.78
C ILE A 62 -5.91 19.26 14.07
N GLU A 63 -6.58 19.05 15.21
CA GLU A 63 -6.12 19.56 16.50
C GLU A 63 -4.92 18.78 17.06
N ASN A 64 -4.85 17.46 16.82
CA ASN A 64 -3.75 16.61 17.26
C ASN A 64 -3.18 15.84 16.06
N PHE A 65 -2.23 16.48 15.38
CA PHE A 65 -1.65 15.97 14.14
C PHE A 65 -0.95 14.63 14.33
N LYS A 66 -0.18 14.46 15.41
CA LYS A 66 0.50 13.21 15.75
C LYS A 66 -0.47 12.05 15.93
N ALA A 67 -1.50 12.22 16.76
CA ALA A 67 -2.48 11.18 17.02
C ALA A 67 -3.27 10.83 15.75
N TRP A 68 -3.60 11.85 14.95
CA TRP A 68 -4.26 11.67 13.67
C TRP A 68 -3.41 10.88 12.68
N LEU A 69 -2.13 11.23 12.51
CA LEU A 69 -1.19 10.50 11.67
C LEU A 69 -1.04 9.05 12.15
N LEU A 70 -0.84 8.84 13.44
CA LEU A 70 -0.65 7.50 13.99
C LEU A 70 -1.87 6.61 13.71
N LYS A 71 -3.08 7.15 13.87
CA LYS A 71 -4.32 6.42 13.58
C LYS A 71 -4.49 6.13 12.09
N LEU A 72 -4.18 7.11 11.23
CA LEU A 72 -4.22 6.94 9.78
C LEU A 72 -3.26 5.84 9.33
N THR A 73 -2.01 5.90 9.78
CA THR A 73 -0.96 4.94 9.43
C THR A 73 -1.28 3.55 9.98
N TYR A 74 -1.76 3.45 11.23
CA TYR A 74 -2.19 2.18 11.82
C TYR A 74 -3.27 1.50 10.99
N ASN A 75 -4.35 2.23 10.68
CA ASN A 75 -5.46 1.69 9.91
C ASN A 75 -4.97 1.18 8.55
N LEU A 76 -4.11 1.95 7.87
CA LEU A 76 -3.53 1.54 6.60
C LEU A 76 -2.69 0.27 6.73
N CYS A 77 -1.81 0.18 7.73
CA CYS A 77 -1.00 -1.02 7.95
C CYS A 77 -1.87 -2.25 8.21
N MET A 78 -2.92 -2.12 9.02
CA MET A 78 -3.85 -3.22 9.29
C MET A 78 -4.64 -3.64 8.05
N ASP A 79 -5.06 -2.69 7.23
CA ASP A 79 -5.74 -2.98 5.96
C ASP A 79 -4.82 -3.75 5.00
N LEU A 80 -3.56 -3.31 4.85
CA LEU A 80 -2.55 -3.98 4.02
C LEU A 80 -2.19 -5.36 4.55
N PHE A 81 -2.01 -5.49 5.87
CA PHE A 81 -1.73 -6.76 6.52
C PHE A 81 -2.87 -7.75 6.27
N LYS A 82 -4.12 -7.32 6.48
CA LYS A 82 -5.30 -8.15 6.23
C LYS A 82 -5.40 -8.57 4.77
N GLN A 83 -5.21 -7.65 3.82
CA GLN A 83 -5.24 -7.96 2.39
C GLN A 83 -4.18 -9.03 2.05
N ARG A 84 -2.96 -8.87 2.54
CA ARG A 84 -1.89 -9.85 2.32
C ARG A 84 -2.24 -11.22 2.89
N THR A 85 -2.75 -11.28 4.13
CA THR A 85 -3.17 -12.55 4.74
C THR A 85 -4.25 -13.21 3.88
N LEU A 86 -5.23 -12.46 3.37
CA LEU A 86 -6.26 -13.03 2.49
C LEU A 86 -5.68 -13.58 1.18
N TYR A 87 -4.76 -12.84 0.53
CA TYR A 87 -4.09 -13.33 -0.68
C TYR A 87 -3.24 -14.57 -0.42
N ASP A 88 -2.56 -14.65 0.72
CA ASP A 88 -1.75 -15.81 1.09
C ASP A 88 -2.61 -17.07 1.28
N LEU A 89 -3.81 -16.92 1.86
CA LEU A 89 -4.78 -18.02 2.02
C LEU A 89 -5.43 -18.45 0.68
N GLU A 90 -5.57 -17.54 -0.29
CA GLU A 90 -6.22 -17.84 -1.58
C GLU A 90 -5.29 -18.55 -2.57
N VAL A 91 -3.96 -18.40 -2.41
CA VAL A 91 -2.95 -18.97 -3.33
C VAL A 91 -2.73 -20.49 -3.13
N GLU A 92 -3.34 -21.11 -2.13
CA GLU A 92 -3.26 -22.57 -1.91
C GLU A 92 -4.25 -23.42 -2.78
N ASP A 93 -5.07 -22.84 -3.66
CA ASP A 93 -6.12 -23.56 -4.43
C ASP A 93 -6.10 -23.35 -5.96
N VAL A 94 -4.94 -23.35 -6.62
CA VAL A 94 -4.88 -23.21 -8.10
C VAL A 94 -3.96 -24.16 -8.87
N ASP A 95 -3.49 -25.27 -8.28
CA ASP A 95 -2.59 -26.21 -8.98
C ASP A 95 -3.28 -27.49 -9.55
N SER A 96 -4.60 -27.50 -9.76
CA SER A 96 -5.32 -28.70 -10.23
C SER A 96 -5.96 -28.62 -11.63
N VAL A 97 -5.74 -27.57 -12.44
CA VAL A 97 -6.45 -27.44 -13.73
C VAL A 97 -5.54 -27.04 -14.89
N ILE A 98 -4.45 -27.80 -15.15
CA ILE A 98 -3.95 -27.98 -16.53
C ILE A 98 -3.46 -29.43 -16.72
N SER A 99 -4.30 -30.41 -16.42
CA SER A 99 -4.25 -31.71 -17.07
C SER A 99 -5.63 -31.94 -17.65
N ASN A 100 -5.77 -31.70 -18.95
CA ASN A 100 -6.69 -32.35 -19.89
C ASN A 100 -7.00 -31.39 -21.03
N GLY A 101 -6.30 -31.55 -22.16
CA GLY A 101 -6.71 -30.89 -23.39
C GLY A 101 -5.61 -30.61 -24.41
N VAL A 102 -4.79 -31.58 -24.79
CA VAL A 102 -4.16 -31.57 -26.12
C VAL A 102 -4.45 -32.90 -26.80
N SER A 103 -5.62 -32.97 -27.43
CA SER A 103 -5.82 -33.84 -28.58
C SER A 103 -5.50 -33.00 -29.81
N GLN A 104 -4.31 -33.16 -30.39
CA GLN A 104 -4.13 -32.88 -31.82
C GLN A 104 -3.27 -33.99 -32.44
N GLU A 105 -4.00 -34.76 -33.23
CA GLU A 105 -3.67 -35.70 -34.28
C GLU A 105 -2.24 -35.67 -34.82
N GLU A 106 -1.59 -36.84 -34.70
CA GLU A 106 -0.42 -37.20 -35.48
C GLU A 106 -0.81 -37.28 -36.96
N SER A 107 -0.23 -36.43 -37.80
CA SER A 107 -0.19 -36.64 -39.25
C SER A 107 1.21 -37.13 -39.61
N PRO A 108 1.41 -38.42 -39.95
CA PRO A 108 2.71 -38.92 -40.36
C PRO A 108 2.94 -38.57 -41.84
N ILE A 109 3.98 -37.79 -42.13
CA ILE A 109 4.55 -37.71 -43.47
C ILE A 109 6.04 -37.98 -43.37
N LEU A 110 6.47 -39.15 -43.84
CA LEU A 110 7.80 -39.59 -44.30
C LEU A 110 7.70 -41.13 -44.44
N ALA A 111 8.12 -41.85 -45.48
CA ALA A 111 8.75 -41.57 -46.76
C ALA A 111 8.68 -42.89 -47.59
N ALA A 112 8.74 -42.81 -48.92
CA ALA A 112 9.28 -43.85 -49.82
C ALA A 112 9.52 -43.15 -51.17
N THR A 113 10.78 -42.83 -51.49
CA THR A 113 11.73 -43.63 -52.30
C THR A 113 11.24 -43.88 -53.72
#